data_AF-A0A9E2X335-F1
#
_entry.id   AF-A0A9E2X335-F1
#
_cell.length_a   1.000
_cell.length_b   1.000
_cell.length_c   1.000
_cell.angle_alpha   90.00
_cell.angle_beta   90.00
_cell.angle_gamma   90.00
#
_symmetry.space_group_name_H-M   'P 1'
#
loop_
_entity.id
_entity.type
_entity.pdbx_description
1 polymer ?
#
loop_
_entity_poly.entity_id
_entity_poly.type
_entity_poly.pdbx_seq_one_letter_code
_entity_poly.pdbx_strand_id
1 'polypeptide(L)'
;MRGLRYAVALVVVVDFLVAVVQMQQAIIERASFTKPSVTTFGQYAVMMSSKTSDDLDLYVRDPQGDVAWYGSLQAGALSLEHDQIPGSTDPVADGVHETTIVRESAAGQYVANVDVYNGSHPAAVTVQLWDLRGANKRMVLARTFGLRYQGQQVTAFRWRLDAKGDLVGHDEVPTSLLRDLRTSPSN
;
A
#
# COMPACT_ATOMS: atom_id res chain seq x y z
N MET A 1 -23.53 53.51 -33.49
CA MET A 1 -23.74 52.04 -33.38
C MET A 1 -22.51 51.18 -33.68
N ARG A 2 -21.60 51.54 -34.60
CA ARG A 2 -20.39 50.72 -34.88
C ARG A 2 -19.34 50.72 -33.75
N GLY A 3 -19.06 51.87 -33.12
CA GLY A 3 -18.09 51.99 -32.01
C GLY A 3 -18.43 51.13 -30.78
N LEU A 4 -19.71 51.06 -30.39
CA LEU A 4 -20.16 50.23 -29.28
C LEU A 4 -19.98 48.73 -29.56
N ARG A 5 -20.15 48.30 -30.82
CA ARG A 5 -19.95 46.90 -31.23
C ARG A 5 -18.48 46.49 -31.14
N TYR A 6 -17.55 47.39 -31.47
CA TYR A 6 -16.11 47.14 -31.32
C TYR A 6 -15.69 47.11 -29.84
N ALA A 7 -16.25 47.99 -29.01
CA ALA A 7 -15.97 47.97 -27.57
C ALA A 7 -16.45 46.67 -26.90
N VAL A 8 -17.65 46.20 -27.24
CA VAL A 8 -18.17 44.92 -26.73
C VAL A 8 -17.34 43.73 -27.24
N ALA A 9 -16.99 43.73 -28.54
CA ALA A 9 -16.15 42.68 -29.11
C ALA A 9 -14.76 42.62 -28.46
N LEU A 10 -14.16 43.78 -28.17
CA LEU A 10 -12.87 43.88 -27.49
C LEU A 10 -12.93 43.27 -26.08
N VAL A 11 -13.97 43.59 -25.31
CA VAL A 11 -14.14 43.05 -23.95
C VAL A 11 -14.31 41.53 -23.98
N VAL A 12 -15.10 40.99 -24.91
CA VAL A 12 -15.29 39.54 -25.06
C VAL A 12 -13.98 38.83 -25.43
N VAL A 13 -13.18 39.42 -26.31
CA VAL A 13 -11.87 38.85 -26.69
C VAL A 13 -10.90 38.87 -25.51
N VAL A 14 -10.85 39.97 -24.75
CA VAL A 14 -9.99 40.07 -23.57
C VAL A 14 -10.41 39.06 -22.50
N ASP A 15 -11.70 38.95 -22.22
CA ASP A 15 -12.23 37.99 -21.23
C ASP A 15 -11.94 36.54 -21.62
N PHE A 16 -12.12 36.20 -22.91
CA PHE A 16 -11.78 34.88 -23.43
C PHE A 16 -10.28 34.56 -23.29
N LEU A 17 -9.40 35.53 -23.59
CA LEU A 17 -7.96 35.35 -23.43
C LEU A 17 -7.57 35.19 -21.95
N VAL A 18 -8.19 35.92 -21.04
CA VAL A 18 -7.98 35.74 -19.59
C VAL A 18 -8.42 34.35 -19.16
N ALA A 19 -9.58 33.86 -19.61
CA ALA A 19 -10.05 32.51 -19.30
C ALA A 19 -9.10 31.42 -19.82
N VAL A 20 -8.54 31.59 -21.03
CA VAL A 20 -7.54 30.66 -21.58
C VAL A 20 -6.27 30.65 -20.74
N VAL A 21 -5.77 31.82 -20.32
CA VAL A 21 -4.59 31.91 -19.44
C VAL A 21 -4.86 31.23 -18.09
N GLN A 22 -6.02 31.48 -17.47
CA GLN A 22 -6.38 30.84 -16.20
C GLN A 22 -6.52 29.31 -16.34
N MET A 23 -7.07 28.84 -17.46
CA MET A 23 -7.16 27.40 -17.73
C MET A 23 -5.76 26.77 -17.90
N GLN A 24 -4.83 27.46 -18.57
CA GLN A 24 -3.45 27.00 -18.69
C GLN A 24 -2.73 26.95 -17.34
N GLN A 25 -2.89 27.97 -16.49
CA GLN A 25 -2.34 27.96 -15.13
C GLN A 25 -2.90 26.81 -14.31
N ALA A 26 -4.22 26.58 -14.33
CA ALA A 26 -4.85 25.47 -13.62
C ALA A 26 -4.38 24.08 -14.11
N ILE A 27 -4.11 23.93 -15.41
CA ILE A 27 -3.54 22.69 -15.97
C ILE A 27 -2.10 22.52 -15.51
N ILE A 28 -1.29 23.58 -15.54
CA ILE A 28 0.11 23.55 -15.08
C ILE A 28 0.18 23.23 -13.58
N GLU A 29 -0.63 23.88 -12.76
CA GLU A 29 -0.70 23.62 -11.31
C GLU A 29 -1.07 22.17 -11.01
N ARG A 30 -2.09 21.62 -11.69
CA ARG A 30 -2.48 20.20 -11.56
C ARG A 30 -1.38 19.24 -12.03
N ALA A 31 -0.69 19.57 -13.14
CA ALA A 31 0.40 18.76 -13.66
C ALA A 31 1.68 18.85 -12.80
N SER A 32 1.89 19.98 -12.12
CA SER A 32 3.02 20.25 -11.25
C SER A 32 2.81 19.79 -9.80
N PHE A 33 1.59 19.38 -9.44
CA PHE A 33 1.31 18.77 -8.15
C PHE A 33 2.10 17.46 -8.03
N THR A 34 3.28 17.56 -7.45
CA THR A 34 4.07 16.41 -7.05
C THR A 34 3.44 15.94 -5.74
N LYS A 35 2.79 14.77 -5.74
CA LYS A 35 2.32 14.13 -4.50
C LYS A 35 3.48 14.20 -3.50
N PRO A 36 3.29 14.72 -2.28
CA PRO A 36 4.34 14.74 -1.27
C PRO A 36 4.96 13.34 -1.18
N SER A 37 6.21 13.20 -1.62
CA SER A 37 6.91 11.93 -1.51
C SER A 37 7.47 11.86 -0.10
N VAL A 38 6.67 11.33 0.81
CA VAL A 38 7.17 10.93 2.13
C VAL A 38 8.14 9.78 1.87
N THR A 39 9.40 9.96 2.26
CA THR A 39 10.37 8.87 2.21
C THR A 39 9.95 7.84 3.25
N THR A 40 9.37 6.72 2.83
CA THR A 40 9.16 5.58 3.72
C THR A 40 10.51 5.04 4.15
N PHE A 41 10.85 5.22 5.43
CA PHE A 41 12.10 4.74 6.02
C PHE A 41 11.96 3.26 6.40
N GLY A 42 12.78 2.40 5.79
CA GLY A 42 12.84 0.96 6.10
C GLY A 42 13.79 0.22 5.16
N GLN A 43 14.05 -1.05 5.46
CA GLN A 43 14.89 -1.93 4.64
C GLN A 43 14.08 -2.78 3.67
N TYR A 44 12.88 -3.21 4.08
CA TYR A 44 11.94 -3.91 3.20
C TYR A 44 10.52 -3.38 3.38
N ALA A 45 9.66 -3.64 2.39
CA ALA A 45 8.22 -3.45 2.50
C ALA A 45 7.47 -4.65 1.96
N VAL A 46 6.43 -5.07 2.68
CA VAL A 46 5.42 -6.00 2.18
C VAL A 46 4.20 -5.17 1.81
N MET A 47 3.84 -5.19 0.53
CA MET A 47 2.72 -4.42 -0.01
C MET A 47 1.66 -5.39 -0.51
N MET A 48 0.45 -5.30 0.04
CA MET A 48 -0.73 -5.98 -0.46
C MET A 48 -1.51 -5.03 -1.37
N SER A 49 -2.08 -5.55 -2.45
CA SER A 49 -2.99 -4.82 -3.33
C SER A 49 -4.15 -5.72 -3.79
N SER A 50 -5.37 -5.19 -3.77
CA SER A 50 -6.56 -5.91 -4.25
C SER A 50 -7.62 -4.94 -4.78
N LYS A 51 -8.41 -5.35 -5.78
CA LYS A 51 -9.58 -4.58 -6.22
C LYS A 51 -10.84 -5.24 -5.66
N THR A 52 -11.13 -4.96 -4.40
CA THR A 52 -12.29 -5.52 -3.69
C THR A 52 -12.90 -4.49 -2.74
N SER A 53 -14.17 -4.67 -2.40
CA SER A 53 -14.85 -3.97 -1.31
C SER A 53 -14.75 -4.72 0.03
N ASP A 54 -14.12 -5.89 0.02
CA ASP A 54 -13.92 -6.69 1.23
C ASP A 54 -12.77 -6.13 2.06
N ASP A 55 -12.87 -6.31 3.37
CA ASP A 55 -11.90 -5.94 4.39
C ASP A 55 -10.82 -7.02 4.45
N LEU A 56 -9.64 -6.69 3.91
CA LEU A 56 -8.52 -7.61 3.78
C LEU A 56 -7.36 -7.11 4.64
N ASP A 57 -6.88 -7.98 5.52
CA ASP A 57 -5.83 -7.65 6.47
C ASP A 57 -4.51 -8.29 6.08
N LEU A 58 -3.44 -7.51 6.11
CA LEU A 58 -2.07 -7.96 5.98
C LEU A 58 -1.49 -8.26 7.37
N TYR A 59 -1.01 -9.50 7.53
CA TYR A 59 -0.26 -9.94 8.69
C TYR A 59 1.18 -10.20 8.29
N VAL A 60 2.12 -9.53 8.95
CA VAL A 60 3.54 -9.81 8.76
C VAL A 60 4.17 -10.18 10.08
N ARG A 61 4.90 -11.30 10.11
CA ARG A 61 5.67 -11.75 11.27
C ARG A 61 7.17 -11.64 11.00
N ASP A 62 7.90 -11.16 11.99
CA ASP A 62 9.37 -11.11 11.96
C ASP A 62 10.03 -12.39 12.53
N PRO A 63 11.37 -12.53 12.44
CA PRO A 63 12.07 -13.70 12.96
C PRO A 63 12.00 -13.86 14.48
N GLN A 64 11.71 -12.79 15.22
CA GLN A 64 11.58 -12.78 16.68
C GLN A 64 10.19 -13.26 17.11
N GLY A 65 9.23 -13.25 16.18
CA GLY A 65 7.86 -13.70 16.40
C GLY A 65 6.86 -12.55 16.55
N ASP A 66 7.32 -11.30 16.49
CA ASP A 66 6.46 -10.13 16.53
C ASP A 66 5.64 -10.04 15.25
N VAL A 67 4.35 -9.72 15.38
CA VAL A 67 3.41 -9.66 14.24
C VAL A 67 2.83 -8.26 14.13
N ALA A 68 3.01 -7.62 12.97
CA ALA A 68 2.28 -6.40 12.60
C ALA A 68 0.98 -6.75 11.88
N TRP A 69 -0.12 -6.12 12.30
CA TRP A 69 -1.50 -6.29 11.81
C TRP A 69 -2.39 -5.18 12.37
N TYR A 70 -3.67 -5.09 11.98
CA TYR A 70 -4.57 -4.01 12.44
C TYR A 70 -4.63 -3.83 13.97
N GLY A 71 -4.54 -4.94 14.74
CA GLY A 71 -4.53 -4.93 16.20
C GLY A 71 -3.18 -4.55 16.84
N SER A 72 -2.11 -4.51 16.06
CA SER A 72 -0.76 -4.12 16.49
C SER A 72 0.01 -3.52 15.32
N LEU A 73 -0.18 -2.22 15.06
CA LEU A 73 0.44 -1.54 13.92
C LEU A 73 1.97 -1.52 14.02
N GLN A 74 2.52 -1.53 15.22
CA GLN A 74 3.97 -1.58 15.47
C GLN A 74 4.28 -2.77 16.36
N ALA A 75 5.09 -3.68 15.85
CA ALA A 75 5.53 -4.89 16.56
C ALA A 75 6.97 -5.21 16.13
N GLY A 76 7.89 -5.31 17.09
CA GLY A 76 9.31 -5.51 16.79
C GLY A 76 9.85 -4.47 15.80
N ALA A 77 10.48 -4.94 14.72
CA ALA A 77 10.99 -4.08 13.64
C ALA A 77 9.93 -3.71 12.59
N LEU A 78 8.69 -4.17 12.74
CA LEU A 78 7.61 -4.02 11.77
C LEU A 78 6.76 -2.78 12.06
N SER A 79 6.25 -2.16 11.00
CA SER A 79 5.28 -1.06 11.07
C SER A 79 4.26 -1.20 9.94
N LEU A 80 3.02 -1.55 10.25
CA LEU A 80 1.88 -1.42 9.34
C LEU A 80 1.55 0.07 9.20
N GLU A 81 1.53 0.58 7.97
CA GLU A 81 1.33 2.02 7.72
C GLU A 81 -0.09 2.47 8.08
N HIS A 82 -1.09 1.69 7.67
CA HIS A 82 -2.49 1.91 7.99
C HIS A 82 -3.27 0.60 7.83
N ASP A 83 -4.36 0.50 8.60
CA ASP A 83 -5.41 -0.49 8.43
C ASP A 83 -6.45 0.08 7.46
N GLN A 84 -6.72 -0.62 6.35
CA GLN A 84 -7.57 -0.10 5.29
C GLN A 84 -8.99 -0.68 5.34
N ILE A 85 -9.86 0.05 6.04
CA ILE A 85 -11.28 -0.31 6.16
C ILE A 85 -12.05 0.07 4.87
N PRO A 86 -12.82 -0.85 4.26
CA PRO A 86 -13.64 -0.55 3.09
C PRO A 86 -14.59 0.63 3.29
N GLY A 87 -14.64 1.54 2.30
CA GLY A 87 -15.49 2.73 2.36
C GLY A 87 -14.89 3.92 3.10
N SER A 88 -13.64 3.83 3.58
CA SER A 88 -12.88 5.00 4.01
C SER A 88 -12.66 5.96 2.83
N THR A 89 -12.78 7.27 3.07
CA THR A 89 -12.90 8.31 2.03
C THR A 89 -11.58 8.66 1.34
N ASP A 90 -10.55 7.80 1.35
CA ASP A 90 -9.25 8.15 0.76
C ASP A 90 -9.31 8.06 -0.79
N PRO A 91 -9.29 9.20 -1.52
CA PRO A 91 -9.47 9.23 -2.96
C PRO A 91 -8.23 8.78 -3.76
N VAL A 92 -7.17 8.32 -3.08
CA VAL A 92 -5.87 7.99 -3.70
C VAL A 92 -5.73 6.52 -4.11
N ALA A 93 -6.68 5.66 -3.75
CA ALA A 93 -6.49 4.21 -3.81
C ALA A 93 -7.21 3.54 -4.99
N ASP A 94 -6.52 3.40 -6.13
CA ASP A 94 -6.84 2.32 -7.07
C ASP A 94 -6.43 0.98 -6.43
N GLY A 95 -7.25 0.46 -5.50
CA GLY A 95 -7.08 -0.82 -4.80
C GLY A 95 -6.98 -0.73 -3.27
N VAL A 96 -7.32 -1.79 -2.55
CA VAL A 96 -7.06 -1.98 -1.11
C VAL A 96 -5.56 -2.20 -0.94
N HIS A 97 -4.87 -1.31 -0.22
CA HIS A 97 -3.42 -1.33 -0.09
C HIS A 97 -2.98 -1.27 1.36
N GLU A 98 -2.69 -2.42 1.95
CA GLU A 98 -1.96 -2.44 3.22
C GLU A 98 -0.47 -2.63 2.97
N THR A 99 0.34 -1.84 3.67
CA THR A 99 1.80 -1.92 3.56
C THR A 99 2.42 -2.06 4.94
N THR A 100 3.17 -3.14 5.15
CA THR A 100 4.04 -3.29 6.32
C THR A 100 5.48 -2.99 5.94
N ILE A 101 6.09 -2.06 6.69
CA ILE A 101 7.50 -1.71 6.58
C ILE A 101 8.31 -2.52 7.58
N VAL A 102 9.38 -3.13 7.10
CA VAL A 102 10.45 -3.71 7.92
C VAL A 102 11.50 -2.64 8.12
N ARG A 103 11.49 -1.99 9.29
CA ARG A 103 12.39 -0.86 9.60
C ARG A 103 13.85 -1.31 9.65
N GLU A 104 14.09 -2.46 10.27
CA GLU A 104 15.39 -3.09 10.38
C GLU A 104 15.28 -4.59 10.02
N SER A 105 16.17 -5.08 9.17
CA SER A 105 16.16 -6.49 8.78
C SER A 105 17.01 -7.33 9.73
N ALA A 106 16.36 -8.16 10.54
CA ALA A 106 17.02 -9.22 11.30
C ALA A 106 17.24 -10.46 10.43
N ALA A 107 18.29 -11.22 10.72
CA ALA A 107 18.47 -12.52 10.10
C ALA A 107 17.37 -13.48 10.54
N GLY A 108 16.90 -14.32 9.62
CA GLY A 108 15.89 -15.33 9.91
C GLY A 108 14.70 -15.27 8.98
N GLN A 109 13.64 -15.99 9.35
CA GLN A 109 12.47 -16.18 8.51
C GLN A 109 11.36 -15.20 8.91
N TYR A 110 10.88 -14.47 7.92
CA TYR A 110 9.68 -13.65 7.99
C TYR A 110 8.52 -14.35 7.28
N VAL A 111 7.30 -13.95 7.60
CA VAL A 111 6.07 -14.51 7.01
C VAL A 111 5.11 -13.38 6.66
N ALA A 112 4.52 -13.42 5.46
CA ALA A 112 3.42 -12.57 5.06
C ALA A 112 2.17 -13.41 4.81
N ASN A 113 1.09 -13.10 5.52
CA ASN A 113 -0.22 -13.71 5.35
C ASN A 113 -1.25 -12.63 5.01
N VAL A 114 -2.27 -13.00 4.26
CA VAL A 114 -3.47 -12.17 4.07
C VAL A 114 -4.67 -12.91 4.65
N ASP A 115 -5.50 -12.19 5.39
CA ASP A 115 -6.78 -12.68 5.93
C ASP A 115 -7.96 -11.90 5.35
N VAL A 116 -9.10 -12.57 5.20
CA VAL A 116 -10.38 -11.91 4.91
C VAL A 116 -11.07 -11.61 6.24
N TYR A 117 -10.82 -10.44 6.82
CA TYR A 117 -11.43 -10.07 8.10
C TYR A 117 -12.96 -10.00 8.00
N ASN A 118 -13.44 -9.29 6.99
CA ASN A 118 -14.85 -9.14 6.71
C ASN A 118 -15.11 -9.01 5.21
N GLY A 119 -15.92 -9.92 4.65
CA GLY A 119 -16.14 -9.96 3.22
C GLY A 119 -16.74 -11.28 2.77
N SER A 120 -17.34 -11.28 1.58
CA SER A 120 -17.98 -12.47 1.01
C SER A 120 -17.70 -12.64 -0.48
N HIS A 121 -16.88 -11.78 -1.07
CA HIS A 121 -16.60 -11.77 -2.50
C HIS A 121 -15.25 -12.44 -2.79
N PRO A 122 -15.16 -13.20 -3.89
CA PRO A 122 -13.86 -13.65 -4.36
C PRO A 122 -12.98 -12.43 -4.69
N ALA A 123 -11.80 -12.36 -4.07
CA ALA A 123 -10.84 -11.28 -4.29
C ALA A 123 -9.53 -11.83 -4.85
N ALA A 124 -9.05 -11.23 -5.93
CA ALA A 124 -7.69 -11.47 -6.42
C ALA A 124 -6.74 -10.50 -5.71
N VAL A 125 -5.83 -11.05 -4.92
CA VAL A 125 -4.89 -10.29 -4.10
C VAL A 125 -3.48 -10.48 -4.64
N THR A 126 -2.74 -9.39 -4.77
CA THR A 126 -1.30 -9.42 -5.08
C THR A 126 -0.51 -8.91 -3.90
N VAL A 127 0.44 -9.71 -3.43
CA VAL A 127 1.37 -9.35 -2.35
C VAL A 127 2.78 -9.28 -2.92
N GLN A 128 3.50 -8.22 -2.60
CA GLN A 128 4.84 -7.92 -3.10
C GLN A 128 5.81 -7.70 -1.94
N LEU A 129 7.05 -8.19 -2.09
CA LEU A 129 8.17 -7.82 -1.22
C LEU A 129 9.07 -6.86 -1.99
N TRP A 130 9.35 -5.72 -1.39
CA TRP A 130 10.24 -4.70 -1.91
C TRP A 130 11.49 -4.58 -1.05
N ASP A 131 12.67 -4.59 -1.68
CA ASP A 131 13.94 -4.19 -1.09
C ASP A 131 14.05 -2.66 -1.22
N LEU A 132 14.02 -1.99 -0.08
CA LEU A 132 14.04 -0.52 0.02
C LEU A 132 15.45 0.02 0.26
N ARG A 133 16.45 -0.86 0.41
CA ARG A 133 17.83 -0.48 0.70
C ARG A 133 18.48 0.14 -0.54
N GLY A 134 19.24 1.22 -0.33
CA GLY A 134 19.95 1.94 -1.39
C GLY A 134 19.04 2.88 -2.20
N ALA A 135 19.61 3.47 -3.26
CA ALA A 135 18.90 4.48 -4.06
C ALA A 135 17.80 3.90 -4.97
N ASN A 136 17.94 2.64 -5.38
CA ASN A 136 17.04 1.98 -6.32
C ASN A 136 16.20 0.94 -5.59
N LYS A 137 15.02 1.36 -5.12
CA LYS A 137 14.01 0.46 -4.56
C LYS A 137 13.60 -0.56 -5.62
N ARG A 138 13.53 -1.85 -5.27
CA ARG A 138 13.21 -2.92 -6.22
C ARG A 138 12.25 -3.94 -5.62
N MET A 139 11.32 -4.42 -6.44
CA MET A 139 10.50 -5.58 -6.08
C MET A 139 11.35 -6.85 -6.20
N VAL A 140 11.38 -7.65 -5.15
CA VAL A 140 12.18 -8.88 -5.09
C VAL A 140 11.32 -10.15 -5.10
N LEU A 141 10.06 -10.07 -4.64
CA LEU A 141 9.09 -11.15 -4.73
C LEU A 141 7.71 -10.59 -5.03
N ALA A 142 6.88 -11.37 -5.73
CA ALA A 142 5.47 -11.06 -5.93
C ALA A 142 4.68 -12.37 -6.04
N ARG A 143 3.47 -12.38 -5.47
CA ARG A 143 2.55 -13.50 -5.60
C ARG A 143 1.12 -12.99 -5.71
N THR A 144 0.37 -13.58 -6.63
CA THR A 144 -1.06 -13.32 -6.79
C THR A 144 -1.85 -14.59 -6.47
N PHE A 145 -2.90 -14.47 -5.67
CA PHE A 145 -3.77 -15.59 -5.30
C PHE A 145 -5.22 -15.12 -5.08
N GLY A 146 -6.15 -16.08 -5.06
CA GLY A 146 -7.57 -15.82 -4.83
C GLY A 146 -8.00 -16.13 -3.40
N LEU A 147 -8.76 -15.20 -2.80
CA LEU A 147 -9.52 -15.38 -1.57
C LEU A 147 -10.99 -15.66 -1.91
N ARG A 148 -11.69 -16.41 -1.06
CA ARG A 148 -13.00 -17.00 -1.38
C ARG A 148 -14.06 -16.82 -0.29
N TYR A 149 -13.67 -16.75 0.97
CA TYR A 149 -14.62 -16.70 2.08
C TYR A 149 -14.02 -15.96 3.29
N GLN A 150 -14.89 -15.40 4.13
CA GLN A 150 -14.51 -14.72 5.37
C GLN A 150 -13.71 -15.63 6.31
N GLY A 151 -12.67 -15.08 6.93
CA GLY A 151 -11.73 -15.79 7.81
C GLY A 151 -10.79 -16.74 7.07
N GLN A 152 -10.76 -16.70 5.73
CA GLN A 152 -9.74 -17.40 4.97
C GLN A 152 -8.40 -16.67 5.11
N GLN A 153 -7.42 -17.35 5.69
CA GLN A 153 -6.04 -16.90 5.71
C GLN A 153 -5.20 -17.65 4.66
N VAL A 154 -4.39 -16.92 3.90
CA VAL A 154 -3.44 -17.47 2.93
C VAL A 154 -2.05 -16.90 3.21
N THR A 155 -1.04 -17.78 3.30
CA THR A 155 0.36 -17.36 3.31
C THR A 155 0.76 -16.93 1.92
N ALA A 156 1.11 -15.66 1.73
CA ALA A 156 1.65 -15.13 0.50
C ALA A 156 3.04 -15.71 0.25
N PHE A 157 3.98 -15.48 1.16
CA PHE A 157 5.29 -16.10 1.13
C PHE A 157 5.92 -16.06 2.52
N ARG A 158 6.83 -17.00 2.74
CA ARG A 158 7.86 -16.94 3.77
C ARG A 158 9.14 -16.54 3.09
N TRP A 159 9.90 -15.63 3.66
CA TRP A 159 11.19 -15.25 3.11
C TRP A 159 12.24 -15.24 4.20
N ARG A 160 13.48 -15.52 3.83
CA ARG A 160 14.60 -15.62 4.77
C ARG A 160 15.68 -14.63 4.41
N LEU A 161 16.09 -13.87 5.41
CA LEU A 161 17.21 -12.94 5.31
C LEU A 161 18.43 -13.52 6.02
N ASP A 162 19.63 -13.25 5.50
CA ASP A 162 20.88 -13.56 6.17
C ASP A 162 21.30 -12.46 7.17
N ALA A 163 22.48 -12.61 7.78
CA ALA A 163 23.03 -11.64 8.74
C ALA A 163 23.34 -10.26 8.13
N LYS A 164 23.38 -10.13 6.81
CA LYS A 164 23.54 -8.85 6.10
C LYS A 164 22.19 -8.24 5.70
N GLY A 165 21.09 -8.93 6.00
CA GLY A 165 19.75 -8.54 5.57
C GLY A 165 19.44 -8.91 4.13
N ASP A 166 20.27 -9.75 3.48
CA ASP A 166 20.07 -10.14 2.09
C ASP A 166 19.11 -11.33 1.99
N LEU A 167 18.22 -11.27 1.00
CA LEU A 167 17.27 -12.34 0.70
C LEU A 167 18.02 -13.59 0.22
N VAL A 168 17.93 -14.67 1.01
CA VAL A 168 18.61 -15.94 0.73
C VAL A 168 17.66 -17.10 0.40
N GLY A 169 16.35 -16.88 0.48
CA GLY A 169 15.36 -17.87 0.08
C GLY A 169 13.93 -17.46 0.39
N HIS A 170 12.99 -18.13 -0.25
CA HIS A 170 11.56 -18.00 0.02
C HIS A 170 10.82 -19.29 -0.30
N ASP A 171 9.63 -19.44 0.29
CA ASP A 171 8.68 -20.51 -0.02
C ASP A 171 7.24 -20.04 0.24
N GLU A 172 6.26 -20.88 -0.11
CA GLU A 172 4.83 -20.59 0.05
C GLU A 172 4.15 -21.56 1.02
N VAL A 173 4.91 -22.19 1.93
CA VAL A 173 4.36 -23.21 2.83
C VAL A 173 3.29 -22.57 3.72
N PRO A 174 2.05 -23.10 3.77
CA PRO A 174 0.99 -22.50 4.56
C PRO A 174 1.33 -22.44 6.05
N THR A 175 1.07 -21.31 6.70
CA THR A 175 1.09 -21.13 8.16
C THR A 175 -0.05 -20.21 8.60
N SER A 176 -0.51 -20.33 9.84
CA SER A 176 -1.58 -19.46 10.35
C SER A 176 -1.08 -18.53 11.45
N LEU A 177 -0.84 -17.26 11.10
CA LEU A 177 -0.48 -16.23 12.07
C LEU A 177 -1.68 -15.87 12.99
N LEU A 178 -2.91 -15.99 12.49
CA LEU A 178 -4.10 -15.77 13.32
C LEU A 178 -4.22 -16.80 14.46
N ARG A 179 -3.89 -18.07 14.18
CA ARG A 179 -3.87 -19.10 15.22
C ARG A 179 -2.77 -18.83 16.24
N ASP A 180 -1.58 -18.44 15.79
CA ASP A 180 -0.44 -18.13 16.66
C ASP A 180 -0.78 -16.97 17.62
N LEU A 181 -1.43 -15.91 17.10
CA LEU A 181 -1.88 -14.77 17.91
C LEU A 181 -2.96 -15.14 18.94
N ARG A 182 -3.89 -16.04 18.60
CA ARG A 182 -4.95 -16.48 19.53
C ARG A 182 -4.46 -17.42 20.63
N THR A 183 -3.32 -18.08 20.42
CA THR A 183 -2.76 -19.08 21.35
C THR A 183 -1.62 -18.53 22.20
N SER A 184 -1.15 -17.31 21.91
CA SER A 184 -0.16 -16.63 22.72
C SER A 184 -0.80 -16.11 24.02
N PRO A 185 -0.25 -16.45 25.21
CA PRO A 185 -0.75 -15.89 26.46
C PRO A 185 -0.58 -14.37 26.44
N SER A 186 -1.60 -13.64 26.88
CA SER A 186 -1.51 -12.19 27.08
C SER A 186 -0.39 -11.90 28.09
N ASN A 187 0.67 -11.22 27.64
CA ASN A 187 1.66 -10.62 28.54
C ASN A 187 1.05 -9.44 29.30
#